data_AF-A0A3D5TM74-F1
#
_entry.id   AF-A0A3D5TM74-F1
#
_cell.length_a   1.000
_cell.length_b   1.000
_cell.length_c   1.000
_cell.angle_alpha   90.00
_cell.angle_beta   90.00
_cell.angle_gamma   90.00
#
_symmetry.space_group_name_H-M   'P 1'
#
loop_
_entity.id
_entity.type
_entity.pdbx_description
1 polymer ?
#
loop_
_entity_poly.entity_id
_entity_poly.type
_entity_poly.pdbx_seq_one_letter_code
_entity_poly.pdbx_strand_id
1 'polypeptide(L)'
;MVFYHAFYSMSEFFGFEIGTKLLDFFTPAEPFFAALFIVISGISSRLSHDNTKRGVRLLCIALALTVVTVVIMPMMNFEGAEIYFGILHLLSLSMLIFSALRAGLDKINPIVGFVLCIVIYILTYGVSAGFVGIAGLKTFALPAALYKTNYFMPLGFFNSSFHSADYFPLLPHLFMFLAGTFIGIYAANGRFPAFTYRRRSRALCFLGRHALVIYIAHQPVIFGILWVVEKIIAK
;
A
#
# COMPACT_ATOMS: atom_id res chain seq x y z
N MET A 1 10.57 -2.16 1.39
CA MET A 1 9.82 -1.17 2.20
C MET A 1 10.72 -0.50 3.23
N VAL A 2 11.13 -1.17 4.33
CA VAL A 2 11.99 -0.56 5.37
C VAL A 2 13.29 0.03 4.80
N PHE A 3 14.06 -0.75 4.03
CA PHE A 3 15.29 -0.27 3.40
C PHE A 3 15.05 0.87 2.40
N TYR A 4 13.99 0.77 1.60
CA TYR A 4 13.62 1.83 0.64
C TYR A 4 13.38 3.16 1.37
N HIS A 5 12.60 3.14 2.46
CA HIS A 5 12.33 4.32 3.27
C HIS A 5 13.58 4.83 4.01
N ALA A 6 14.50 3.94 4.39
CA ALA A 6 15.79 4.35 4.94
C ALA A 6 16.60 5.15 3.91
N PHE A 7 16.70 4.65 2.67
CA PHE A 7 17.44 5.34 1.61
C PHE A 7 16.76 6.64 1.19
N TYR A 8 15.42 6.64 1.11
CA TYR A 8 14.63 7.86 0.91
C TYR A 8 14.92 8.90 2.00
N SER A 9 14.90 8.48 3.27
CA SER A 9 15.14 9.41 4.38
C SER A 9 16.58 9.94 4.37
N MET A 10 17.56 9.07 4.08
CA MET A 10 18.96 9.47 3.92
C MET A 10 19.15 10.51 2.81
N SER A 11 18.45 10.34 1.68
CA SER A 11 18.50 11.28 0.55
C SER A 11 17.78 12.59 0.86
N GLU A 12 16.48 12.52 1.13
CA GLU A 12 15.60 13.70 1.14
C GLU A 12 15.69 14.54 2.41
N PHE A 13 15.85 13.89 3.57
CA PHE A 13 15.88 14.61 4.86
C PHE A 13 17.30 14.91 5.35
N PHE A 14 18.28 14.07 5.01
CA PHE A 14 19.65 14.18 5.52
C PHE A 14 20.71 14.48 4.45
N GLY A 15 20.36 14.47 3.16
CA GLY A 15 21.27 14.85 2.07
C GLY A 15 22.49 13.92 1.89
N PHE A 16 22.44 12.68 2.37
CA PHE A 16 23.55 11.73 2.24
C PHE A 16 23.62 11.19 0.81
N GLU A 17 24.73 11.44 0.10
CA GLU A 17 24.94 10.98 -1.29
C GLU A 17 24.77 9.46 -1.48
N ILE A 18 25.20 8.68 -0.48
CA ILE A 18 25.03 7.22 -0.51
C ILE A 18 23.55 6.83 -0.42
N GLY A 19 22.75 7.63 0.29
CA GLY A 19 21.29 7.49 0.33
C GLY A 19 20.66 7.65 -1.04
N THR A 20 21.03 8.70 -1.77
CA THR A 20 20.54 8.95 -3.13
C THR A 20 20.93 7.83 -4.10
N LYS A 21 22.19 7.39 -4.09
CA LYS A 21 22.64 6.26 -4.94
C LYS A 21 21.88 4.97 -4.66
N LEU A 22 21.64 4.66 -3.38
CA LEU A 22 20.88 3.47 -2.99
C LEU A 22 19.39 3.63 -3.32
N LEU A 23 18.83 4.83 -3.18
CA LEU A 23 17.46 5.12 -3.55
C LEU A 23 17.25 4.89 -5.05
N ASP A 24 18.05 5.52 -5.90
CA ASP A 24 17.97 5.38 -7.37
C ASP A 24 18.07 3.91 -7.83
N PHE A 25 18.94 3.13 -7.19
CA PHE A 25 19.09 1.70 -7.47
C PHE A 25 17.83 0.89 -7.07
N PHE A 26 17.16 1.25 -5.97
CA PHE A 26 16.00 0.50 -5.45
C PHE A 26 14.64 0.99 -5.97
N THR A 27 14.52 2.24 -6.43
CA THR A 27 13.26 2.84 -6.93
C THR A 27 12.55 1.98 -7.99
N PRO A 28 13.24 1.38 -8.98
CA PRO A 28 12.56 0.51 -9.95
C PRO A 28 11.86 -0.70 -9.32
N ALA A 29 12.30 -1.14 -8.14
CA ALA A 29 11.71 -2.27 -7.42
C ALA A 29 10.51 -1.89 -6.53
N GLU A 30 10.32 -0.61 -6.24
CA GLU A 30 9.26 -0.10 -5.36
C GLU A 30 7.86 -0.57 -5.77
N PRO A 31 7.43 -0.45 -7.05
CA PRO A 31 6.08 -0.85 -7.45
C PRO A 31 5.82 -2.34 -7.22
N PHE A 32 6.84 -3.18 -7.36
CA PHE A 32 6.74 -4.62 -7.13
C PHE A 32 6.55 -4.94 -5.65
N PHE A 33 7.25 -4.23 -4.74
CA PHE A 33 7.06 -4.43 -3.31
C PHE A 33 5.67 -4.00 -2.86
N ALA A 34 5.17 -2.87 -3.37
CA ALA A 34 3.82 -2.41 -3.08
C ALA A 34 2.75 -3.39 -3.59
N ALA A 35 2.86 -3.82 -4.86
CA ALA A 35 1.94 -4.81 -5.44
C ALA A 35 1.96 -6.13 -4.66
N LEU A 36 3.16 -6.65 -4.32
CA LEU A 36 3.30 -7.88 -3.55
C LEU A 36 2.67 -7.74 -2.16
N PHE A 37 2.87 -6.60 -1.49
CA PHE A 37 2.26 -6.33 -0.19
C PHE A 37 0.73 -6.34 -0.25
N ILE A 38 0.15 -5.72 -1.27
CA ILE A 38 -1.31 -5.71 -1.51
C ILE A 38 -1.83 -7.14 -1.79
N VAL A 39 -1.16 -7.90 -2.65
CA VAL A 39 -1.55 -9.28 -2.98
C VAL A 39 -1.46 -10.19 -1.77
N ILE A 40 -0.37 -10.12 -1.00
CA ILE A 40 -0.20 -10.91 0.24
C ILE A 40 -1.29 -10.56 1.26
N SER A 41 -1.66 -9.29 1.37
CA SER A 41 -2.77 -8.86 2.22
C SER A 41 -4.09 -9.51 1.79
N GLY A 42 -4.38 -9.52 0.48
CA GLY A 42 -5.54 -10.21 -0.10
C GLY A 42 -5.54 -11.72 0.17
N ILE A 43 -4.41 -12.40 -0.03
CA ILE A 43 -4.24 -13.83 0.30
C ILE A 43 -4.54 -14.05 1.79
N SER A 44 -3.97 -13.21 2.65
CA SER A 44 -4.11 -13.30 4.12
C SER A 44 -5.54 -13.07 4.59
N SER A 45 -6.38 -12.35 3.83
CA SER A 45 -7.80 -12.19 4.14
C SER A 45 -8.60 -13.48 4.01
N ARG A 46 -8.16 -14.45 3.19
CA ARG A 46 -8.78 -15.79 3.12
C ARG A 46 -8.42 -16.69 4.30
N LEU A 47 -7.26 -16.43 4.92
CA LEU A 47 -6.76 -17.17 6.09
C LEU A 47 -7.23 -16.54 7.41
N SER A 48 -7.90 -15.38 7.34
CA SER A 48 -8.36 -14.63 8.50
C SER A 48 -9.70 -15.15 9.02
N HIS A 49 -9.86 -15.15 10.35
CA HIS A 49 -11.14 -15.45 10.98
C HIS A 49 -12.16 -14.31 10.78
N ASP A 50 -11.74 -13.06 11.01
CA ASP A 50 -12.63 -11.88 10.97
C ASP A 50 -11.92 -10.71 10.26
N ASN A 51 -12.29 -10.49 8.98
CA ASN A 51 -11.75 -9.38 8.19
C ASN A 51 -12.40 -8.05 8.52
N THR A 52 -13.66 -8.03 8.97
CA THR A 52 -14.33 -6.78 9.35
C THR A 52 -13.62 -6.15 10.54
N LYS A 53 -13.39 -6.93 11.60
CA LYS A 53 -12.68 -6.46 12.80
C LYS A 53 -11.25 -6.03 12.49
N ARG A 54 -10.53 -6.78 11.64
CA ARG A 54 -9.17 -6.40 11.21
C ARG A 54 -9.18 -5.12 10.38
N GLY A 55 -10.10 -5.00 9.43
CA GLY A 55 -10.27 -3.82 8.59
C GLY A 55 -10.56 -2.57 9.42
N VAL A 56 -11.54 -2.63 10.33
CA VAL A 56 -11.87 -1.51 11.23
C VAL A 56 -10.68 -1.11 12.11
N ARG A 57 -10.00 -2.08 12.74
CA ARG A 57 -8.80 -1.79 13.55
C ARG A 57 -7.70 -1.12 12.74
N LEU A 58 -7.43 -1.62 11.54
CA LEU A 58 -6.42 -1.05 10.67
C LEU A 58 -6.81 0.35 10.18
N LEU A 59 -8.10 0.58 9.91
CA LEU A 59 -8.63 1.89 9.54
C LEU A 59 -8.44 2.90 10.68
N CYS A 60 -8.75 2.53 11.94
CA CYS A 60 -8.50 3.40 13.09
C CYS A 60 -7.01 3.78 13.21
N ILE A 61 -6.12 2.82 12.98
CA ILE A 61 -4.66 3.07 12.99
C ILE A 61 -4.26 3.99 11.84
N ALA A 62 -4.78 3.76 10.64
CA ALA A 62 -4.50 4.59 9.46
C ALA A 62 -4.96 6.03 9.67
N LEU A 63 -6.18 6.23 10.19
CA LEU A 63 -6.71 7.56 10.53
C LEU A 63 -5.90 8.23 11.64
N ALA A 64 -5.45 7.49 12.65
CA ALA A 64 -4.56 8.03 13.68
C ALA A 64 -3.23 8.51 13.08
N LEU A 65 -2.65 7.78 12.12
CA LEU A 65 -1.46 8.21 11.40
C LEU A 65 -1.71 9.45 10.56
N THR A 66 -2.87 9.57 9.92
CA THR A 66 -3.27 10.80 9.22
C THR A 66 -3.34 11.98 10.19
N VAL A 67 -3.95 11.82 11.37
CA VAL A 67 -3.97 12.89 12.39
C VAL A 67 -2.55 13.27 12.82
N VAL A 68 -1.69 12.29 13.07
CA VAL A 68 -0.28 12.57 13.44
C VAL A 68 0.44 13.33 12.32
N THR A 69 0.34 12.87 11.07
CA THR A 69 1.11 13.44 9.95
C THR A 69 0.55 14.74 9.39
N VAL A 70 -0.77 14.94 9.42
CA VAL A 70 -1.43 16.13 8.86
C VAL A 70 -1.64 17.23 9.90
N VAL A 71 -1.78 16.87 11.18
CA VAL A 71 -2.06 17.85 12.24
C VAL A 71 -0.86 18.04 13.16
N ILE A 72 -0.36 16.96 13.77
CA ILE A 72 0.67 17.05 14.81
C ILE A 72 2.03 17.44 14.23
N MET A 73 2.44 16.84 13.11
CA MET A 73 3.74 17.11 12.49
C MET A 73 3.88 18.55 11.98
N PRO A 74 2.89 19.14 11.26
CA PRO A 74 2.94 20.56 10.91
C PRO A 74 2.96 21.48 12.12
N MET A 75 2.24 21.15 13.21
CA MET A 75 2.35 21.90 14.48
C MET A 75 3.76 21.88 15.08
N MET A 76 4.59 20.89 14.71
CA MET A 76 6.00 20.78 15.08
C MET A 76 6.94 21.38 14.01
N ASN A 77 6.42 22.10 13.02
CA ASN A 77 7.14 22.63 11.85
C ASN A 77 7.78 21.54 10.98
N PHE A 78 7.17 20.35 10.93
CA PHE A 78 7.55 19.28 10.02
C PHE A 78 6.50 19.15 8.92
N GLU A 79 6.81 19.71 7.75
CA GLU A 79 5.93 19.73 6.57
C GLU A 79 6.43 18.76 5.49
N GLY A 80 5.53 18.37 4.58
CA GLY A 80 5.85 17.55 3.40
C GLY A 80 5.73 16.04 3.61
N ALA A 81 5.44 15.58 4.83
CA ALA A 81 5.22 14.17 5.16
C ALA A 81 3.74 13.84 5.49
N GLU A 82 2.82 14.68 5.06
CA GLU A 82 1.39 14.53 5.30
C GLU A 82 0.86 13.27 4.60
N ILE A 83 0.17 12.39 5.34
CA ILE A 83 -0.45 11.19 4.76
C ILE A 83 -1.98 11.36 4.82
N TYR A 84 -2.55 11.85 3.73
CA TYR A 84 -4.00 12.00 3.58
C TYR A 84 -4.69 10.68 3.23
N PHE A 85 -4.06 9.84 2.41
CA PHE A 85 -4.57 8.50 2.06
C PHE A 85 -3.45 7.56 1.60
N GLY A 86 -2.86 6.83 2.55
CA GLY A 86 -1.81 5.86 2.28
C GLY A 86 -2.26 4.40 2.09
N ILE A 87 -1.29 3.50 1.96
CA ILE A 87 -1.52 2.07 1.74
C ILE A 87 -2.29 1.39 2.89
N LEU A 88 -2.16 1.86 4.14
CA LEU A 88 -2.94 1.32 5.26
C LEU A 88 -4.44 1.64 5.12
N HIS A 89 -4.78 2.81 4.59
CA HIS A 89 -6.17 3.16 4.27
C HIS A 89 -6.72 2.23 3.20
N LEU A 90 -5.98 2.09 2.09
CA LEU A 90 -6.29 1.15 1.02
C LEU A 90 -6.55 -0.26 1.54
N LEU A 91 -5.62 -0.83 2.32
CA LEU A 91 -5.74 -2.19 2.82
C LEU A 91 -6.91 -2.34 3.78
N SER A 92 -7.12 -1.37 4.66
CA SER A 92 -8.25 -1.40 5.59
C SER A 92 -9.60 -1.40 4.85
N LEU A 93 -9.79 -0.50 3.89
CA LEU A 93 -11.00 -0.44 3.08
C LEU A 93 -11.17 -1.67 2.19
N SER A 94 -10.08 -2.19 1.61
CA SER A 94 -10.10 -3.41 0.81
C SER A 94 -10.56 -4.62 1.62
N MET A 95 -10.12 -4.75 2.88
CA MET A 95 -10.61 -5.81 3.78
C MET A 95 -12.10 -5.66 4.11
N LEU A 96 -12.58 -4.44 4.34
CA LEU A 96 -14.00 -4.16 4.62
C LEU A 96 -14.87 -4.47 3.39
N ILE A 97 -14.46 -4.00 2.21
CA ILE A 97 -15.12 -4.29 0.93
C ILE A 97 -15.13 -5.79 0.67
N PHE A 98 -14.00 -6.46 0.83
CA PHE A 98 -13.93 -7.91 0.68
C PHE A 98 -14.87 -8.63 1.66
N SER A 99 -14.91 -8.21 2.94
CA SER A 99 -15.81 -8.79 3.93
C SER A 99 -17.28 -8.66 3.53
N ALA A 100 -17.67 -7.47 3.04
CA ALA A 100 -19.04 -7.21 2.57
C ALA A 100 -19.39 -8.00 1.30
N LEU A 101 -18.45 -8.14 0.36
CA LEU A 101 -18.67 -8.81 -0.94
C LEU A 101 -18.38 -10.31 -0.93
N ARG A 102 -17.85 -10.86 0.17
CA ARG A 102 -17.34 -12.24 0.25
C ARG A 102 -18.34 -13.27 -0.26
N ALA A 103 -19.60 -13.18 0.16
CA ALA A 103 -20.64 -14.13 -0.24
C ALA A 103 -20.89 -14.17 -1.76
N GLY A 104 -20.69 -13.04 -2.45
CA GLY A 104 -20.76 -12.98 -3.91
C GLY A 104 -19.48 -13.48 -4.58
N LEU A 105 -18.32 -13.06 -4.07
CA LEU A 105 -17.02 -13.45 -4.59
C LEU A 105 -16.78 -14.97 -4.49
N ASP A 106 -17.32 -15.63 -3.48
CA ASP A 106 -17.18 -17.08 -3.25
C ASP A 106 -17.95 -17.92 -4.28
N LYS A 107 -18.88 -17.32 -5.02
CA LYS A 107 -19.61 -17.99 -6.11
C LYS A 107 -18.85 -17.99 -7.44
N ILE A 108 -17.79 -17.18 -7.54
CA ILE A 108 -17.03 -17.00 -8.78
C ILE A 108 -15.92 -18.06 -8.85
N ASN A 109 -15.71 -18.66 -10.03
CA ASN A 109 -14.56 -19.54 -10.23
C ASN A 109 -13.24 -18.79 -9.92
N PRO A 110 -12.33 -19.33 -9.10
CA PRO A 110 -11.14 -18.60 -8.66
C PRO A 110 -10.23 -18.10 -9.79
N ILE A 111 -10.09 -18.86 -10.88
CA ILE A 111 -9.26 -18.46 -12.03
C ILE A 111 -9.93 -17.31 -12.77
N VAL A 112 -11.25 -17.42 -13.01
CA VAL A 112 -12.02 -16.37 -13.68
C VAL A 112 -12.01 -15.08 -12.86
N GLY A 113 -12.23 -15.18 -11.55
CA GLY A 113 -12.17 -14.03 -10.64
C GLY A 113 -10.80 -13.36 -10.63
N PHE A 114 -9.72 -14.14 -10.58
CA PHE A 114 -8.36 -13.63 -10.69
C PHE A 114 -8.12 -12.88 -12.01
N VAL A 115 -8.42 -13.52 -13.15
CA VAL A 115 -8.21 -12.92 -14.49
C VAL A 115 -9.03 -11.64 -14.63
N LEU A 116 -10.30 -11.65 -14.21
CA LEU A 116 -11.16 -10.47 -14.26
C LEU A 116 -10.59 -9.32 -13.42
N CYS A 117 -10.09 -9.59 -12.21
CA CYS A 117 -9.45 -8.57 -11.38
C CYS A 117 -8.22 -7.97 -12.05
N ILE A 118 -7.36 -8.80 -12.66
CA ILE A 118 -6.17 -8.31 -13.38
C ILE A 118 -6.56 -7.47 -14.59
N VAL A 119 -7.57 -7.90 -15.36
CA VAL A 119 -8.07 -7.14 -16.51
C VAL A 119 -8.62 -5.79 -16.07
N ILE A 120 -9.46 -5.75 -15.03
CA ILE A 120 -10.02 -4.49 -14.52
C ILE A 120 -8.91 -3.60 -13.94
N TYR A 121 -7.94 -4.17 -13.22
CA TYR A 121 -6.77 -3.43 -12.73
C TYR A 121 -6.04 -2.71 -13.87
N ILE A 122 -5.73 -3.42 -14.97
CA ILE A 122 -5.05 -2.86 -16.13
C ILE A 122 -5.90 -1.74 -16.76
N LEU A 123 -7.20 -1.99 -16.97
CA LEU A 123 -8.11 -1.02 -17.59
C LEU A 123 -8.35 0.23 -16.72
N THR A 124 -8.19 0.12 -15.41
CA THR A 124 -8.39 1.23 -14.45
C THR A 124 -7.08 1.83 -13.95
N TYR A 125 -5.93 1.38 -14.47
CA TYR A 125 -4.62 1.88 -14.05
C TYR A 125 -4.46 3.39 -14.28
N GLY A 126 -5.03 3.91 -15.38
CA GLY A 126 -5.00 5.33 -15.74
C GLY A 126 -5.98 6.23 -14.98
N VAL A 127 -6.73 5.71 -14.00
CA VAL A 127 -7.79 6.48 -13.33
C VAL A 127 -7.24 7.76 -12.71
N SER A 128 -6.14 7.72 -11.97
CA SER A 128 -5.54 8.94 -11.40
C SER A 128 -4.97 9.90 -12.45
N ALA A 129 -4.76 9.43 -13.67
CA ALA A 129 -4.34 10.24 -14.80
C ALA A 129 -5.50 10.73 -15.69
N GLY A 130 -6.76 10.51 -15.29
CA GLY A 130 -7.91 11.04 -16.02
C GLY A 130 -8.51 10.11 -17.08
N PHE A 131 -8.13 8.84 -17.15
CA PHE A 131 -8.62 7.93 -18.19
C PHE A 131 -8.85 6.49 -17.73
N VAL A 132 -9.63 5.75 -18.50
CA VAL A 132 -9.72 4.28 -18.43
C VAL A 132 -9.34 3.67 -19.78
N GLY A 133 -8.81 2.45 -19.79
CA GLY A 133 -8.31 1.76 -20.97
C GLY A 133 -6.81 1.49 -20.89
N ILE A 134 -6.21 1.18 -22.03
CA ILE A 134 -4.80 0.81 -22.12
C ILE A 134 -4.04 1.91 -22.87
N ALA A 135 -3.09 2.55 -22.19
CA ALA A 135 -2.24 3.58 -22.77
C ALA A 135 -1.52 3.03 -24.02
N GLY A 136 -1.53 3.80 -25.10
CA GLY A 136 -0.95 3.40 -26.40
C GLY A 136 -1.84 2.50 -27.28
N LEU A 137 -2.98 2.01 -26.78
CA LEU A 137 -3.94 1.23 -27.57
C LEU A 137 -5.28 1.96 -27.71
N LYS A 138 -6.04 2.06 -26.63
CA LYS A 138 -7.35 2.73 -26.60
C LYS A 138 -7.66 3.20 -25.19
N THR A 139 -7.94 4.48 -25.07
CA THR A 139 -8.27 5.15 -23.82
C THR A 139 -9.56 5.93 -23.95
N PHE A 140 -10.30 6.01 -22.86
CA PHE A 140 -11.50 6.82 -22.73
C PHE A 140 -11.27 7.82 -21.62
N ALA A 141 -11.41 9.10 -21.94
CA ALA A 141 -11.27 10.18 -20.97
C ALA A 141 -12.41 10.09 -19.93
N LEU A 142 -12.05 10.25 -18.67
CA LEU A 142 -13.00 10.36 -17.58
C LEU A 142 -13.51 11.81 -17.47
N PRO A 143 -14.73 12.03 -16.97
CA PRO A 143 -15.27 13.38 -16.83
C PRO A 143 -14.39 14.27 -15.95
N ALA A 144 -14.01 15.44 -16.46
CA ALA A 144 -13.18 16.42 -15.74
C ALA A 144 -13.78 16.86 -14.39
N ALA A 145 -15.10 16.77 -14.24
CA ALA A 145 -15.79 17.08 -12.99
C ALA A 145 -15.30 16.24 -11.79
N LEU A 146 -14.85 15.00 -12.01
CA LEU A 146 -14.32 14.11 -10.96
C LEU A 146 -13.02 14.65 -10.34
N TYR A 147 -12.24 15.42 -11.11
CA TYR A 147 -10.92 15.95 -10.71
C TYR A 147 -10.97 17.41 -10.28
N LYS A 148 -12.16 17.98 -10.04
CA LYS A 148 -12.28 19.38 -9.58
C LYS A 148 -11.89 19.55 -8.11
N THR A 149 -12.08 18.52 -7.29
CA THR A 149 -11.87 18.55 -5.84
C THR A 149 -11.06 17.34 -5.40
N ASN A 150 -10.46 17.42 -4.21
CA ASN A 150 -9.67 16.33 -3.64
C ASN A 150 -10.50 15.38 -2.76
N TYR A 151 -11.82 15.60 -2.64
CA TYR A 151 -12.69 14.76 -1.80
C TYR A 151 -12.74 13.29 -2.27
N PHE A 152 -12.54 13.05 -3.55
CA PHE A 152 -12.54 11.72 -4.14
C PHE A 152 -11.14 11.11 -4.26
N MET A 153 -10.13 11.70 -3.60
CA MET A 153 -8.77 11.13 -3.54
C MET A 153 -8.74 9.68 -3.05
N PRO A 154 -9.62 9.18 -2.14
CA PRO A 154 -9.58 7.77 -1.76
C PRO A 154 -9.88 6.83 -2.94
N LEU A 155 -10.66 7.29 -3.92
CA LEU A 155 -11.00 6.52 -5.12
C LEU A 155 -9.99 6.70 -6.25
N GLY A 156 -9.04 7.64 -6.14
CA GLY A 156 -8.08 7.95 -7.20
C GLY A 156 -8.38 9.22 -7.98
N PHE A 157 -9.41 9.99 -7.62
CA PHE A 157 -9.78 11.23 -8.30
C PHE A 157 -9.38 12.46 -7.47
N PHE A 158 -8.40 13.22 -7.96
CA PHE A 158 -7.86 14.40 -7.29
C PHE A 158 -7.33 15.41 -8.30
N ASN A 159 -7.15 16.67 -7.89
CA ASN A 159 -6.60 17.73 -8.73
C ASN A 159 -5.08 17.88 -8.54
N SER A 160 -4.44 18.76 -9.32
CA SER A 160 -2.99 18.97 -9.27
C SER A 160 -2.46 19.57 -7.96
N SER A 161 -3.32 20.04 -7.05
CA SER A 161 -2.91 20.56 -5.74
C SER A 161 -2.80 19.46 -4.68
N PHE A 162 -3.18 18.23 -4.99
CA PHE A 162 -3.14 17.12 -4.05
C PHE A 162 -1.75 16.52 -3.97
N HIS A 163 -1.26 16.36 -2.74
CA HIS A 163 -0.02 15.66 -2.42
C HIS A 163 -0.22 14.86 -1.13
N SER A 164 0.32 13.65 -1.08
CA SER A 164 0.33 12.78 0.10
C SER A 164 1.61 11.96 0.05
N ALA A 165 2.38 11.97 1.14
CA ALA A 165 3.69 11.32 1.21
C ALA A 165 3.63 9.81 0.97
N ASP A 166 2.50 9.19 1.32
CA ASP A 166 2.13 7.84 0.91
C ASP A 166 0.76 7.94 0.22
N TYR A 167 0.67 7.52 -1.04
CA TYR A 167 -0.58 7.59 -1.79
C TYR A 167 -0.85 6.32 -2.62
N PHE A 168 -1.88 5.59 -2.18
CA PHE A 168 -2.34 4.37 -2.85
C PHE A 168 -3.87 4.37 -2.95
N PRO A 169 -4.46 4.88 -4.04
CA PRO A 169 -5.91 4.97 -4.18
C PRO A 169 -6.57 3.60 -4.30
N LEU A 170 -7.87 3.55 -3.98
CA LEU A 170 -8.69 2.34 -4.10
C LEU A 170 -8.74 1.83 -5.54
N LEU A 171 -8.87 2.72 -6.53
CA LEU A 171 -8.72 2.35 -7.94
C LEU A 171 -7.29 2.66 -8.41
N PRO A 172 -6.59 1.72 -9.05
CA PRO A 172 -7.01 0.35 -9.39
C PRO A 172 -6.73 -0.69 -8.28
N HIS A 173 -6.05 -0.31 -7.21
CA HIS A 173 -5.39 -1.25 -6.29
C HIS A 173 -6.31 -2.24 -5.56
N LEU A 174 -7.58 -1.92 -5.39
CA LEU A 174 -8.59 -2.84 -4.86
C LEU A 174 -8.64 -4.13 -5.69
N PHE A 175 -8.53 -4.04 -7.01
CA PHE A 175 -8.55 -5.23 -7.87
C PHE A 175 -7.29 -6.07 -7.73
N MET A 176 -6.14 -5.45 -7.47
CA MET A 176 -4.91 -6.16 -7.11
C MET A 176 -5.07 -6.92 -5.78
N PHE A 177 -5.70 -6.28 -4.78
CA PHE A 177 -6.03 -6.93 -3.51
C PHE A 177 -7.00 -8.11 -3.72
N LEU A 178 -8.09 -7.90 -4.47
CA LEU A 178 -9.10 -8.93 -4.75
C LEU A 178 -8.51 -10.11 -5.56
N ALA A 179 -7.61 -9.86 -6.50
CA ALA A 179 -6.84 -10.91 -7.18
C ALA A 179 -6.08 -11.78 -6.16
N GLY A 180 -5.45 -11.14 -5.16
CA GLY A 180 -4.86 -11.84 -4.02
C GLY A 180 -5.86 -12.69 -3.23
N THR A 181 -7.09 -12.22 -3.04
CA THR A 181 -8.14 -13.02 -2.34
C THR A 181 -8.55 -14.28 -3.11
N PHE A 182 -8.51 -14.27 -4.46
CA PHE A 182 -8.77 -15.45 -5.27
C PHE A 182 -7.61 -16.44 -5.21
N ILE A 183 -6.36 -15.94 -5.22
CA ILE A 183 -5.18 -16.76 -4.95
C ILE A 183 -5.27 -17.40 -3.55
N GLY A 184 -5.73 -16.63 -2.56
CA GLY A 184 -5.87 -17.07 -1.18
C GLY A 184 -6.82 -18.26 -0.98
N ILE A 185 -7.74 -18.52 -1.91
CA ILE A 185 -8.60 -19.72 -1.87
C ILE A 185 -7.75 -21.00 -1.98
N TYR A 186 -6.71 -20.99 -2.82
CA TYR A 186 -5.80 -22.13 -2.94
C TYR A 186 -4.95 -22.30 -1.68
N ALA A 187 -4.49 -21.20 -1.07
CA ALA A 187 -3.76 -21.24 0.19
C ALA A 187 -4.62 -21.81 1.33
N ALA A 188 -5.86 -21.33 1.46
CA ALA A 188 -6.80 -21.77 2.49
C ALA A 188 -7.16 -23.27 2.37
N ASN A 189 -7.18 -23.79 1.14
CA ASN A 189 -7.47 -25.20 0.85
C ASN A 189 -6.23 -26.10 0.82
N GLY A 190 -5.06 -25.62 1.25
CA GLY A 190 -3.85 -26.46 1.28
C GLY A 190 -3.26 -26.76 -0.10
N ARG A 191 -3.63 -26.03 -1.16
CA ARG A 191 -3.28 -26.33 -2.57
C ARG A 191 -2.01 -25.64 -3.08
N PHE A 192 -1.35 -24.78 -2.31
CA PHE A 192 0.00 -24.31 -2.67
C PHE A 192 1.03 -25.43 -2.64
N PRO A 193 2.18 -25.27 -3.35
CA PRO A 193 3.27 -26.22 -3.28
C PRO A 193 3.72 -26.47 -1.83
N ALA A 194 3.99 -27.72 -1.48
CA ALA A 194 4.28 -28.16 -0.10
C ALA A 194 5.41 -27.37 0.59
N PHE A 195 6.36 -26.85 -0.19
CA PHE A 195 7.48 -26.06 0.33
C PHE A 195 7.07 -24.69 0.88
N THR A 196 5.88 -24.17 0.55
CA THR A 196 5.39 -22.86 1.00
C THR A 196 4.82 -22.92 2.41
N TYR A 197 4.34 -24.08 2.85
CA TYR A 197 3.86 -24.30 4.23
C TYR A 197 4.97 -24.60 5.24
N ARG A 198 6.20 -24.84 4.77
CA ARG A 198 7.34 -25.14 5.64
C ARG A 198 7.92 -23.86 6.21
N ARG A 199 8.03 -23.78 7.55
CA ARG A 199 8.75 -22.71 8.23
C ARG A 199 10.25 -22.80 7.96
N ARG A 200 10.80 -21.88 7.16
CA ARG A 200 12.24 -21.86 6.82
C ARG A 200 13.10 -20.99 7.74
N SER A 201 12.58 -19.83 8.16
CA SER A 201 13.33 -18.89 9.01
C SER A 201 12.45 -18.37 10.14
N ARG A 202 12.92 -18.54 11.37
CA ARG A 202 12.25 -18.00 12.56
C ARG A 202 12.23 -16.47 12.53
N ALA A 203 13.30 -15.85 12.04
CA ALA A 203 13.42 -14.40 11.92
C ALA A 203 12.40 -13.84 10.92
N LEU A 204 12.27 -14.44 9.72
CA LEU A 204 11.29 -13.99 8.74
C LEU A 204 9.84 -14.18 9.22
N CYS A 205 9.57 -15.28 9.95
CA CYS A 205 8.26 -15.47 10.57
C CYS A 205 7.96 -14.44 11.66
N PHE A 206 8.96 -14.04 12.45
CA PHE A 206 8.82 -12.97 13.43
C PHE A 206 8.48 -11.65 12.73
N LEU A 207 9.24 -11.26 11.71
CA LEU A 207 8.99 -10.03 10.95
C LEU A 207 7.59 -10.03 10.32
N GLY A 208 7.15 -11.15 9.73
CA GLY A 208 5.82 -11.28 9.16
C GLY A 208 4.70 -11.19 10.21
N ARG A 209 4.89 -11.77 11.40
CA ARG A 209 3.91 -11.72 12.51
C ARG A 209 3.75 -10.32 13.09
N HIS A 210 4.83 -9.54 13.10
CA HIS A 210 4.85 -8.17 13.62
C HIS A 210 4.87 -7.10 12.51
N ALA A 211 4.46 -7.47 11.28
CA ALA A 211 4.58 -6.61 10.11
C ALA A 211 3.94 -5.23 10.28
N LEU A 212 2.77 -5.13 10.93
CA LEU A 212 2.11 -3.84 11.18
C LEU A 212 2.91 -2.95 12.14
N VAL A 213 3.44 -3.53 13.22
CA VAL A 213 4.25 -2.77 14.19
C VAL A 213 5.53 -2.28 13.52
N ILE A 214 6.19 -3.14 12.76
CA ILE A 214 7.40 -2.78 11.99
C ILE A 214 7.07 -1.70 10.96
N TYR A 215 5.95 -1.83 10.24
CA TYR A 215 5.48 -0.85 9.27
C TYR A 215 5.25 0.53 9.90
N ILE A 216 4.75 0.62 11.12
CA ILE A 216 4.54 1.93 11.76
C ILE A 216 5.84 2.46 12.36
N ALA A 217 6.59 1.61 13.05
CA ALA A 217 7.76 2.01 13.82
C ALA A 217 8.99 2.31 12.96
N HIS A 218 9.11 1.71 11.77
CA HIS A 218 10.33 1.86 10.99
C HIS A 218 10.63 3.31 10.62
N GLN A 219 9.64 4.12 10.20
CA GLN A 219 9.88 5.49 9.75
C GLN A 219 10.39 6.41 10.89
N PRO A 220 9.74 6.48 12.07
CA PRO A 220 10.28 7.26 13.19
C PRO A 220 11.64 6.75 13.69
N VAL A 221 11.85 5.42 13.71
CA VAL A 221 13.11 4.83 14.18
C VAL A 221 14.25 5.14 13.21
N ILE A 222 14.03 4.98 11.91
CA ILE A 222 14.99 5.33 10.85
C ILE A 222 15.36 6.81 10.97
N PHE A 223 14.36 7.70 11.04
CA PHE A 223 14.58 9.13 11.13
C PHE A 223 15.41 9.48 12.39
N GLY A 224 15.06 8.92 13.55
CA GLY A 224 15.81 9.14 14.79
C GLY A 224 17.26 8.65 14.74
N ILE A 225 17.52 7.49 14.13
CA ILE A 225 18.88 6.97 13.95
C ILE A 225 19.69 7.90 13.04
N LEU A 226 19.13 8.29 11.89
CA LEU A 226 19.81 9.17 10.93
C LEU A 226 20.10 10.54 11.54
N TRP A 227 19.18 11.08 12.34
CA TRP A 227 19.39 12.32 13.08
C TRP A 227 20.58 12.24 14.04
N VAL A 228 20.72 11.15 14.79
CA VAL A 228 21.89 10.94 15.66
C VAL A 228 23.17 10.83 14.83
N VAL A 229 23.14 10.09 13.72
CA VAL A 229 24.31 9.92 12.83
C VAL A 229 24.76 11.25 12.24
N GLU A 230 23.84 12.06 11.72
CA GLU A 230 24.11 13.40 11.20
C GLU A 230 24.80 14.27 12.26
N LYS A 231 24.28 14.28 13.50
CA LYS A 231 24.88 15.04 14.61
C LYS A 231 26.28 14.57 15.02
N ILE A 232 26.62 13.31 14.77
CA ILE A 232 27.96 12.77 15.03
C ILE A 232 28.92 13.15 13.90
N ILE A 233 28.47 13.10 12.64
CA ILE A 233 29.29 13.41 11.46
C ILE A 233 29.54 14.93 11.32
N ALA A 234 28.58 15.76 11.73
CA ALA A 234 28.70 17.23 11.68
C ALA A 234 29.63 17.84 12.75
N LYS A 235 30.24 17.01 13.62
CA LYS A 235 31.27 17.40 14.58
C LYS A 235 32.66 17.15 13.99
#